data_AF-A0A9D8C7J1-F1
#
_entry.id   AF-A0A9D8C7J1-F1
#
_cell.length_a   1.000
_cell.length_b   1.000
_cell.length_c   1.000
_cell.angle_alpha   90.00
_cell.angle_beta   90.00
_cell.angle_gamma   90.00
#
_symmetry.space_group_name_H-M   'P 1'
#
loop_
_entity.id
_entity.type
_entity.pdbx_description
1 polymer ?
#
loop_
_entity_poly.entity_id
_entity_poly.type
_entity_poly.pdbx_seq_one_letter_code
_entity_poly.pdbx_strand_id
1 'polypeptide(L)'
;KVVDIWSRCGDKVGKVMMEQLGTEEVIDRHNKKVRQEAFNSIYMMADSGARGSAAQIRQLAGMRGLMAKPDGSIIETPITANFREGLNVLQYFISTHGARKGLADTALKTANSGYLTRRLVDVTQDLVVTEEDCGTANGVAMKALVEGGEVVEPLRERILGRVLAVDLPHPETQDILFAAGTLLDEEAVDKIDNHGIDEVKVRTPLTCDTRWGVCVKCYGRDLGRGTLVNVGEAIGVIAAQSIGEPGTQLTMRTFHIGGAASRTAVQSQVEAKSAGTVRFTATMRYVTNPKGDKVAISRSGEVIIVDDSNRERERHKVPYGALLSVSDGKAVRAGANLANWDPHHRPIVTEYAGTVKFENVEEGSTVAKQIDDVTGLSTLVVIDPKRRAGAAAKGVRPSVKLINEALEEVRIVGTDHAVNISFPVGAVIAVRDGQQVSVGEVLARIPQETSKTRDITGGLPRVAELFEARSPKDAGTLAEVTGTVSFGKDTKGKQRLVITDMDNQQHEYLIPKDKHVLVHDGQVVNK
;
A
#
# COMPACT_ATOMS: atom_id res chain seq x y z
N LYS A 1 -9.36 -18.12 6.86
CA LYS A 1 -9.00 -19.48 6.40
C LYS A 1 -10.07 -20.13 5.53
N VAL A 2 -11.28 -20.44 6.03
CA VAL A 2 -12.34 -21.10 5.21
C VAL A 2 -12.75 -20.22 4.01
N VAL A 3 -12.99 -18.93 4.26
CA VAL A 3 -13.28 -17.93 3.21
C VAL A 3 -12.19 -17.91 2.13
N ASP A 4 -10.91 -18.03 2.51
CA ASP A 4 -9.79 -18.01 1.57
C ASP A 4 -9.75 -19.23 0.66
N ILE A 5 -10.09 -20.40 1.21
CA ILE A 5 -10.21 -21.64 0.44
C ILE A 5 -11.31 -21.49 -0.61
N TRP A 6 -12.46 -20.94 -0.22
CA TRP A 6 -13.57 -20.70 -1.15
C TRP A 6 -13.27 -19.63 -2.20
N SER A 7 -12.55 -18.56 -1.84
CA SER A 7 -12.11 -17.56 -2.82
C SER A 7 -11.19 -18.20 -3.85
N ARG A 8 -10.17 -18.95 -3.41
CA ARG A 8 -9.25 -19.67 -4.30
C ARG A 8 -9.97 -20.70 -5.18
N CYS A 9 -10.99 -21.37 -4.64
CA CYS A 9 -11.84 -22.27 -5.40
C CYS A 9 -12.58 -21.52 -6.52
N GLY A 10 -13.20 -20.38 -6.19
CA GLY A 10 -13.83 -19.48 -7.15
C GLY A 10 -12.93 -19.04 -8.29
N ASP A 11 -11.68 -18.70 -7.99
CA ASP A 11 -10.75 -18.23 -9.01
C ASP A 11 -10.25 -19.39 -9.89
N LYS A 12 -10.01 -20.57 -9.31
CA LYS A 12 -9.66 -21.78 -10.07
C LYS A 12 -10.78 -22.21 -11.01
N VAL A 13 -12.03 -22.24 -10.52
CA VAL A 13 -13.20 -22.57 -11.36
C VAL A 13 -13.35 -21.54 -12.47
N GLY A 14 -13.21 -20.24 -12.16
CA GLY A 14 -13.25 -19.18 -13.17
C GLY A 14 -12.20 -19.34 -14.26
N LYS A 15 -10.96 -19.69 -13.89
CA LYS A 15 -9.87 -19.89 -14.85
C LYS A 15 -10.14 -21.07 -15.78
N VAL A 16 -10.46 -22.24 -15.23
CA VAL A 16 -10.76 -23.45 -16.01
C VAL A 16 -11.98 -23.22 -16.92
N MET A 17 -13.00 -22.53 -16.42
CA MET A 17 -14.19 -22.17 -17.17
C MET A 17 -13.85 -21.28 -18.38
N MET A 18 -13.03 -20.24 -18.20
CA MET A 18 -12.62 -19.36 -19.30
C MET A 18 -11.76 -20.10 -20.34
N GLU A 19 -10.83 -20.96 -19.91
CA GLU A 19 -10.02 -21.78 -20.83
C GLU A 19 -10.87 -22.71 -21.69
N GLN A 20 -11.93 -23.31 -21.12
CA GLN A 20 -12.87 -24.15 -21.87
C GLN A 20 -13.83 -23.35 -22.75
N LEU A 21 -14.27 -22.17 -22.30
CA LEU A 21 -15.17 -21.31 -23.08
C LEU A 21 -14.49 -20.63 -24.26
N GLY A 22 -13.19 -20.35 -24.16
CA GLY A 22 -12.41 -19.64 -25.18
C GLY A 22 -11.80 -20.53 -26.25
N THR A 23 -11.83 -21.87 -26.09
CA THR A 23 -11.26 -22.79 -27.09
C THR A 23 -12.26 -23.85 -27.51
N GLU A 24 -12.32 -24.14 -28.81
CA GLU A 24 -13.17 -25.18 -29.38
C GLU A 24 -12.33 -26.12 -30.26
N GLU A 25 -12.61 -27.42 -30.19
CA GLU A 25 -11.96 -28.41 -31.05
C GLU A 25 -12.71 -28.50 -32.38
N VAL A 26 -12.03 -28.11 -33.46
CA VAL A 26 -12.55 -28.26 -34.83
C VAL A 26 -11.72 -29.24 -35.62
N ILE A 27 -12.34 -29.83 -36.63
CA ILE A 27 -11.67 -30.68 -37.59
C ILE A 27 -11.17 -29.78 -38.71
N ASP A 28 -9.86 -29.66 -38.84
CA ASP A 28 -9.23 -28.92 -39.93
C ASP A 28 -9.39 -29.65 -41.27
N ARG A 29 -9.11 -28.98 -42.39
CA ARG A 29 -9.18 -29.50 -43.76
C ARG A 29 -8.43 -30.83 -43.97
N HIS A 30 -7.46 -31.14 -43.10
CA HIS A 30 -6.67 -32.36 -43.11
C HIS A 30 -7.20 -33.47 -42.17
N ASN A 31 -8.47 -33.40 -41.73
CA ASN A 31 -9.09 -34.33 -40.77
C ASN A 31 -8.35 -34.45 -39.43
N LYS A 32 -7.56 -33.42 -39.07
CA LYS A 32 -6.86 -33.34 -37.80
C LYS A 32 -7.64 -32.46 -36.85
N LYS A 33 -7.77 -32.89 -35.59
CA LYS A 33 -8.36 -32.06 -34.54
C LYS A 33 -7.38 -30.93 -34.21
N VAL A 34 -7.82 -29.70 -34.41
CA VAL A 34 -7.08 -28.48 -34.09
C VAL A 34 -7.93 -27.68 -33.11
N ARG A 35 -7.27 -27.05 -32.13
CA ARG A 35 -7.93 -26.10 -31.23
C ARG A 35 -7.95 -24.74 -31.90
N GLN A 36 -9.15 -24.18 -32.06
CA GLN A 36 -9.34 -22.81 -32.49
C GLN A 36 -9.97 -21.98 -31.37
N GLU A 37 -9.92 -20.67 -31.50
CA GLU A 37 -10.66 -19.78 -30.61
C GLU A 37 -12.17 -20.01 -30.78
N ALA A 38 -12.87 -20.12 -29.66
CA ALA A 38 -14.29 -20.44 -29.66
C ALA A 38 -15.15 -19.23 -30.04
N PHE A 39 -16.11 -19.44 -30.92
CA PHE A 39 -17.12 -18.43 -31.27
C PHE A 39 -18.31 -18.43 -30.29
N ASN A 40 -18.05 -18.74 -29.02
CA ASN A 40 -19.08 -18.66 -27.99
C ASN A 40 -19.48 -17.20 -27.78
N SER A 41 -20.78 -16.88 -27.94
CA SER A 41 -21.25 -15.49 -27.89
C SER A 41 -20.95 -14.80 -26.55
N ILE A 42 -20.99 -15.51 -25.42
CA ILE A 42 -20.70 -14.94 -24.10
C ILE A 42 -19.21 -14.64 -23.97
N TYR A 43 -18.35 -15.52 -24.47
CA TYR A 43 -16.90 -15.29 -24.51
C TYR A 43 -16.57 -14.11 -25.43
N MET A 44 -17.11 -14.08 -26.65
CA MET A 44 -16.92 -12.96 -27.59
C MET A 44 -17.40 -11.62 -27.03
N MET A 45 -18.50 -11.58 -26.26
CA MET A 45 -18.98 -10.34 -25.63
C MET A 45 -18.02 -9.77 -24.57
N ALA A 46 -17.30 -10.65 -23.85
CA ALA A 46 -16.30 -10.21 -22.88
C ALA A 46 -14.94 -9.92 -23.53
N ASP A 47 -14.51 -10.74 -24.49
CA ASP A 47 -13.25 -10.57 -25.21
C ASP A 47 -13.25 -9.28 -26.06
N SER A 48 -14.34 -9.01 -26.77
CA SER A 48 -14.53 -7.75 -27.52
C SER A 48 -14.65 -6.50 -26.64
N GLY A 49 -14.80 -6.66 -25.32
CA GLY A 49 -15.07 -5.56 -24.39
C GLY A 49 -16.46 -4.90 -24.55
N ALA A 50 -17.33 -5.44 -25.41
CA ALA A 50 -18.65 -4.86 -25.68
C ALA A 50 -19.53 -4.78 -24.43
N ARG A 51 -19.67 -5.92 -23.72
CA ARG A 51 -20.35 -5.99 -22.42
C ARG A 51 -20.12 -7.35 -21.79
N GLY A 52 -19.52 -7.37 -20.61
CA GLY A 52 -19.22 -8.63 -19.94
C GLY A 52 -17.89 -8.52 -19.23
N SER A 53 -17.77 -9.15 -18.07
CA SER A 53 -16.47 -9.36 -17.43
C SER A 53 -16.30 -10.83 -17.10
N ALA A 54 -15.05 -11.28 -16.94
CA ALA A 54 -14.76 -12.64 -16.50
C ALA A 54 -15.50 -12.98 -15.18
N ALA A 55 -15.70 -12.00 -14.30
CA ALA A 55 -16.48 -12.16 -13.08
C ALA A 55 -17.97 -12.42 -13.36
N GLN A 56 -18.57 -11.75 -14.34
CA GLN A 56 -19.96 -11.98 -14.74
C GLN A 56 -20.13 -13.34 -15.42
N ILE A 57 -19.21 -13.72 -16.32
CA ILE A 57 -19.21 -15.04 -16.98
C ILE A 57 -19.06 -16.15 -15.92
N ARG A 58 -18.19 -15.96 -14.93
CA ARG A 58 -18.02 -16.90 -13.82
C ARG A 58 -19.34 -17.19 -13.09
N GLN A 59 -20.17 -16.17 -12.86
CA GLN A 59 -21.48 -16.38 -12.24
C GLN A 59 -22.46 -17.12 -13.14
N LEU A 60 -22.34 -16.98 -14.47
CA LEU A 60 -23.21 -17.63 -15.44
C LEU A 60 -22.89 -19.12 -15.62
N ALA A 61 -21.60 -19.47 -15.76
CA ALA A 61 -21.17 -20.79 -16.20
C ALA A 61 -20.23 -21.53 -15.24
N GLY A 62 -19.66 -20.85 -14.25
CA GLY A 62 -18.70 -21.43 -13.31
C GLY A 62 -19.31 -21.64 -11.93
N MET A 63 -19.12 -20.64 -11.06
CA MET A 63 -19.74 -20.59 -9.74
C MET A 63 -20.00 -19.15 -9.33
N ARG A 64 -21.08 -18.90 -8.59
CA ARG A 64 -21.39 -17.54 -8.14
C ARG A 64 -20.47 -17.05 -7.03
N GLY A 65 -20.03 -17.95 -6.12
CA GLY A 65 -19.00 -17.67 -5.13
C GLY A 65 -19.50 -17.08 -3.82
N LEU A 66 -18.64 -16.29 -3.17
CA LEU A 66 -18.83 -15.73 -1.83
C LEU A 66 -19.59 -14.41 -1.87
N MET A 67 -20.55 -14.24 -0.95
CA MET A 67 -21.38 -13.04 -0.84
C MET A 67 -21.02 -12.21 0.39
N ALA A 68 -21.22 -10.90 0.30
CA ALA A 68 -21.09 -10.01 1.46
C ALA A 68 -22.39 -9.93 2.27
N LYS A 69 -22.27 -9.87 3.59
CA LYS A 69 -23.34 -9.51 4.53
C LYS A 69 -23.62 -8.01 4.47
N PRO A 70 -24.76 -7.52 5.01
CA PRO A 70 -25.05 -6.09 5.10
C PRO A 70 -24.02 -5.28 5.92
N ASP A 71 -23.26 -5.93 6.80
CA ASP A 71 -22.18 -5.33 7.59
C ASP A 71 -20.83 -5.23 6.81
N GLY A 72 -20.76 -5.76 5.59
CA GLY A 72 -19.57 -5.79 4.74
C GLY A 72 -18.63 -6.98 4.98
N SER A 73 -18.90 -7.83 5.96
CA SER A 73 -18.16 -9.09 6.16
C SER A 73 -18.56 -10.15 5.13
N ILE A 74 -17.67 -11.08 4.83
CA ILE A 74 -17.93 -12.16 3.87
C ILE A 74 -18.66 -13.31 4.58
N ILE A 75 -19.69 -13.85 3.94
CA ILE A 75 -20.41 -15.05 4.41
C ILE A 75 -19.54 -16.28 4.12
N GLU A 76 -19.28 -17.10 5.13
CA GLU A 76 -18.43 -18.29 4.99
C GLU A 76 -19.05 -19.39 4.13
N THR A 77 -20.38 -19.37 3.97
CA THR A 77 -21.15 -20.28 3.12
C THR A 77 -21.22 -19.75 1.68
N PRO A 78 -20.52 -20.38 0.70
CA PRO A 78 -20.53 -19.94 -0.68
C PRO A 78 -21.77 -20.41 -1.44
N ILE A 79 -22.03 -19.78 -2.58
CA ILE A 79 -22.93 -20.30 -3.61
C ILE A 79 -22.06 -21.05 -4.62
N THR A 80 -22.07 -22.39 -4.52
CA THR A 80 -21.33 -23.27 -5.42
C THR A 80 -21.96 -23.35 -6.81
N ALA A 81 -23.28 -23.15 -6.90
CA ALA A 81 -24.01 -23.19 -8.15
C ALA A 81 -23.77 -21.94 -9.02
N ASN A 82 -24.03 -22.06 -10.31
CA ASN A 82 -24.07 -20.95 -11.27
C ASN A 82 -25.52 -20.68 -11.74
N PHE A 83 -25.71 -19.61 -12.53
CA PHE A 83 -27.05 -19.25 -13.02
C PHE A 83 -27.66 -20.29 -13.97
N ARG A 84 -26.85 -21.07 -14.68
CA ARG A 84 -27.34 -22.15 -15.55
C ARG A 84 -27.90 -23.32 -14.74
N GLU A 85 -27.26 -23.66 -13.62
CA GLU A 85 -27.70 -24.71 -12.70
C GLU A 85 -28.90 -24.29 -11.85
N GLY A 86 -29.06 -22.98 -11.65
CA GLY A 86 -30.11 -22.41 -10.81
C GLY A 86 -29.68 -22.27 -9.35
N LEU A 87 -30.45 -21.47 -8.60
CA LEU A 87 -30.19 -21.20 -7.18
C LEU A 87 -31.30 -21.79 -6.33
N ASN A 88 -30.92 -22.48 -5.25
CA ASN A 88 -31.90 -22.91 -4.26
C ASN A 88 -32.37 -21.71 -3.41
N VAL A 89 -33.46 -21.91 -2.65
CA VAL A 89 -34.10 -20.83 -1.86
C VAL A 89 -33.11 -20.16 -0.91
N LEU A 90 -32.24 -20.94 -0.25
CA LEU A 90 -31.25 -20.41 0.70
C LEU A 90 -30.16 -19.60 -0.01
N GLN A 91 -29.61 -20.11 -1.11
CA GLN A 91 -28.59 -19.42 -1.91
C GLN A 91 -29.13 -18.11 -2.50
N TYR A 92 -30.36 -18.13 -3.01
CA TYR A 92 -31.04 -16.94 -3.49
C TYR A 92 -31.23 -15.93 -2.36
N PHE A 93 -31.75 -16.35 -1.21
CA PHE A 93 -31.95 -15.50 -0.04
C PHE A 93 -30.65 -14.85 0.44
N ILE A 94 -29.57 -15.62 0.57
CA ILE A 94 -28.23 -15.13 0.93
C ILE A 94 -27.76 -14.06 -0.07
N SER A 95 -27.96 -14.28 -1.36
CA SER A 95 -27.59 -13.31 -2.39
C SER A 95 -28.39 -12.01 -2.32
N THR A 96 -29.63 -12.04 -1.81
CA THR A 96 -30.48 -10.84 -1.73
C THR A 96 -29.94 -9.80 -0.75
N HIS A 97 -29.25 -10.22 0.33
CA HIS A 97 -28.70 -9.29 1.31
C HIS A 97 -27.61 -8.40 0.70
N GLY A 98 -26.65 -9.00 0.01
CA GLY A 98 -25.58 -8.28 -0.69
C GLY A 98 -26.13 -7.39 -1.80
N ALA A 99 -27.09 -7.91 -2.58
CA ALA A 99 -27.73 -7.14 -3.65
C ALA A 99 -28.52 -5.93 -3.12
N ARG A 100 -29.34 -6.11 -2.08
CA ARG A 100 -30.11 -5.01 -1.46
C ARG A 100 -29.18 -3.95 -0.86
N LYS A 101 -28.11 -4.37 -0.18
CA LYS A 101 -27.12 -3.45 0.37
C LYS A 101 -26.42 -2.65 -0.73
N GLY A 102 -26.01 -3.31 -1.82
CA GLY A 102 -25.45 -2.64 -2.99
C GLY A 102 -26.40 -1.59 -3.55
N LEU A 103 -27.64 -1.95 -3.87
CA LEU A 103 -28.64 -1.02 -4.41
C LEU A 103 -28.94 0.16 -3.48
N ALA A 104 -29.07 -0.09 -2.18
CA ALA A 104 -29.29 0.96 -1.19
C ALA A 104 -28.07 1.90 -1.08
N ASP A 105 -26.86 1.36 -1.10
CA ASP A 105 -25.63 2.13 -1.08
C ASP A 105 -25.47 2.96 -2.36
N THR A 106 -25.82 2.43 -3.53
CA THR A 106 -25.88 3.20 -4.80
C THR A 106 -26.77 4.42 -4.62
N ALA A 107 -28.00 4.23 -4.13
CA ALA A 107 -28.96 5.31 -3.98
C ALA A 107 -28.49 6.38 -2.98
N LEU A 108 -27.92 5.97 -1.85
CA LEU A 108 -27.48 6.89 -0.79
C LEU A 108 -26.15 7.59 -1.10
N LYS A 109 -25.15 6.85 -1.59
CA LYS A 109 -23.79 7.38 -1.81
C LYS A 109 -23.72 8.28 -3.04
N THR A 110 -24.63 8.12 -4.00
CA THR A 110 -24.75 9.05 -5.15
C THR A 110 -24.98 10.48 -4.69
N ALA A 111 -25.81 10.68 -3.66
CA ALA A 111 -26.06 12.01 -3.09
C ALA A 111 -24.78 12.63 -2.49
N ASN A 112 -23.95 11.84 -1.81
CA ASN A 112 -22.68 12.30 -1.24
C ASN A 112 -21.69 12.73 -2.34
N SER A 113 -21.62 11.98 -3.44
CA SER A 113 -20.78 12.33 -4.59
C SER A 113 -21.25 13.63 -5.25
N GLY A 114 -22.56 13.75 -5.52
CA GLY A 114 -23.12 14.98 -6.09
C GLY A 114 -22.93 16.21 -5.18
N TYR A 115 -23.04 16.04 -3.86
CA TYR A 115 -22.75 17.09 -2.91
C TYR A 115 -21.26 17.51 -2.91
N LEU A 116 -20.34 16.54 -3.00
CA LEU A 116 -18.91 16.83 -3.15
C LEU A 116 -18.65 17.61 -4.44
N THR A 117 -19.23 17.21 -5.57
CA THR A 117 -19.10 17.92 -6.86
C THR A 117 -19.55 19.36 -6.74
N ARG A 118 -20.71 19.61 -6.12
CA ARG A 118 -21.19 20.98 -5.88
C ARG A 118 -20.18 21.78 -5.06
N ARG A 119 -19.67 21.23 -3.96
CA ARG A 119 -18.66 21.91 -3.12
C ARG A 119 -17.36 22.18 -3.86
N LEU A 120 -16.93 21.26 -4.72
CA LEU A 120 -15.75 21.47 -5.56
C LEU A 120 -15.97 22.67 -6.48
N VAL A 121 -17.11 22.72 -7.19
CA VAL A 121 -17.46 23.84 -8.08
C VAL A 121 -17.55 25.16 -7.30
N ASP A 122 -18.19 25.17 -6.13
CA ASP A 122 -18.33 26.39 -5.31
C ASP A 122 -16.95 26.99 -4.93
N VAL A 123 -15.92 26.15 -4.77
CA VAL A 123 -14.54 26.60 -4.45
C VAL A 123 -13.73 26.93 -5.69
N THR A 124 -13.93 26.21 -6.80
CA THR A 124 -13.08 26.33 -7.99
C THR A 124 -13.65 27.23 -9.09
N GLN A 125 -14.92 27.68 -9.00
CA GLN A 125 -15.58 28.42 -10.07
C GLN A 125 -14.84 29.69 -10.52
N ASP A 126 -14.10 30.35 -9.62
CA ASP A 126 -13.36 31.58 -9.91
C ASP A 126 -12.00 31.31 -10.59
N LEU A 127 -11.60 30.04 -10.74
CA LEU A 127 -10.34 29.66 -11.37
C LEU A 127 -10.49 29.65 -12.89
N VAL A 128 -10.05 30.75 -13.51
CA VAL A 128 -10.05 30.99 -14.95
C VAL A 128 -8.61 31.17 -15.45
N VAL A 129 -8.36 30.82 -16.71
CA VAL A 129 -7.10 31.15 -17.36
C VAL A 129 -7.06 32.64 -17.71
N THR A 130 -6.14 33.41 -17.12
CA THR A 130 -6.15 34.88 -17.23
C THR A 130 -5.00 35.46 -18.03
N GLU A 131 -3.87 34.77 -18.10
CA GLU A 131 -2.66 35.22 -18.79
C GLU A 131 -1.97 34.08 -19.53
N GLU A 132 -1.05 34.37 -20.44
CA GLU A 132 -0.35 33.32 -21.19
C GLU A 132 0.79 32.67 -20.38
N ASP A 133 1.59 33.48 -19.68
CA ASP A 133 2.75 33.01 -18.93
C ASP A 133 3.00 33.87 -17.68
N CYS A 134 3.02 33.24 -16.50
CA CYS A 134 3.36 33.90 -15.24
C CYS A 134 4.88 34.08 -15.03
N GLY A 135 5.73 33.55 -15.91
CA GLY A 135 7.19 33.65 -15.84
C GLY A 135 7.85 32.75 -14.79
N THR A 136 7.09 31.89 -14.11
CA THR A 136 7.64 31.01 -13.07
C THR A 136 8.57 29.95 -13.65
N ALA A 137 9.75 29.79 -13.04
CA ALA A 137 10.65 28.66 -13.29
C ALA A 137 10.42 27.51 -12.29
N ASN A 138 9.48 27.69 -11.36
CA ASN A 138 9.09 26.66 -10.43
C ASN A 138 8.24 25.61 -11.13
N GLY A 139 8.44 24.36 -10.74
CA GLY A 139 7.78 23.22 -11.33
C GLY A 139 7.92 22.00 -10.44
N VAL A 140 7.12 21.00 -10.72
CA VAL A 140 7.12 19.73 -10.01
C VAL A 140 7.86 18.70 -10.86
N ALA A 141 8.80 18.00 -10.25
CA ALA A 141 9.45 16.85 -10.85
C ALA A 141 8.44 15.70 -10.96
N MET A 142 8.09 15.32 -12.18
CA MET A 142 7.23 14.19 -12.48
C MET A 142 8.09 12.98 -12.84
N LYS A 143 7.74 11.83 -12.26
CA LYS A 143 8.34 10.51 -12.50
C LYS A 143 7.24 9.51 -12.83
N ALA A 144 7.58 8.38 -13.45
CA ALA A 144 6.63 7.27 -13.54
C ALA A 144 6.16 6.86 -12.14
N LEU A 145 4.86 6.57 -11.98
CA LEU A 145 4.33 6.05 -10.72
C LEU A 145 4.55 4.54 -10.67
N VAL A 146 5.55 4.11 -9.92
CA VAL A 146 5.90 2.70 -9.75
C VAL A 146 5.47 2.24 -8.37
N GLU A 147 4.60 1.23 -8.31
CA GLU A 147 4.14 0.63 -7.05
C GLU A 147 4.36 -0.88 -7.10
N GLY A 148 5.20 -1.41 -6.19
CA GLY A 148 5.48 -2.86 -6.13
C GLY A 148 6.06 -3.42 -7.43
N GLY A 149 6.91 -2.64 -8.11
CA GLY A 149 7.54 -2.97 -9.39
C GLY A 149 6.60 -3.07 -10.59
N GLU A 150 5.32 -2.74 -10.44
CA GLU A 150 4.44 -2.45 -11.57
C GLU A 150 4.42 -0.94 -11.81
N VAL A 151 4.59 -0.53 -13.07
CA VAL A 151 4.36 0.85 -13.49
C VAL A 151 2.85 1.05 -13.53
N VAL A 152 2.30 1.70 -12.52
CA VAL A 152 0.86 1.99 -12.42
C VAL A 152 0.48 3.06 -13.43
N GLU A 153 1.30 4.10 -13.53
CA GLU A 153 1.13 5.19 -14.48
C GLU A 153 2.49 5.55 -15.08
N PRO A 154 2.69 5.37 -16.40
CA PRO A 154 3.97 5.65 -17.03
C PRO A 154 4.21 7.16 -17.11
N LEU A 155 5.49 7.56 -17.21
CA LEU A 155 5.85 8.98 -17.27
C LEU A 155 5.14 9.69 -18.43
N ARG A 156 5.03 9.04 -19.60
CA ARG A 156 4.36 9.58 -20.78
C ARG A 156 2.95 10.12 -20.51
N GLU A 157 2.14 9.39 -19.76
CA GLU A 157 0.76 9.76 -19.47
C GLU A 157 0.71 10.92 -18.46
N ARG A 158 1.66 10.99 -17.53
CA ARG A 158 1.74 12.04 -16.51
C ARG A 158 2.17 13.40 -17.06
N ILE A 159 3.02 13.39 -18.09
CA ILE A 159 3.61 14.61 -18.67
C ILE A 159 2.88 15.11 -19.92
N LEU A 160 2.06 14.26 -20.56
CA LEU A 160 1.32 14.62 -21.77
C LEU A 160 0.49 15.90 -21.57
N GLY A 161 0.65 16.85 -22.49
CA GLY A 161 -0.05 18.13 -22.47
C GLY A 161 0.45 19.11 -21.43
N ARG A 162 1.53 18.82 -20.70
CA ARG A 162 2.16 19.76 -19.75
C ARG A 162 3.28 20.55 -20.41
N VAL A 163 3.71 21.62 -19.75
CA VAL A 163 4.80 22.49 -20.22
C VAL A 163 6.04 22.29 -19.36
N LEU A 164 7.22 22.24 -19.99
CA LEU A 164 8.51 22.14 -19.30
C LEU A 164 8.81 23.40 -18.47
N ALA A 165 9.27 23.21 -17.24
CA ALA A 165 9.71 24.31 -16.38
C ALA A 165 11.19 24.68 -16.60
N VAL A 166 12.01 23.71 -17.00
CA VAL A 166 13.45 23.85 -17.25
C VAL A 166 13.81 23.16 -18.56
N ASP A 167 14.96 23.53 -19.14
CA ASP A 167 15.51 22.87 -20.32
C ASP A 167 15.74 21.38 -20.03
N LEU A 168 15.33 20.52 -20.95
CA LEU A 168 15.51 19.08 -20.86
C LEU A 168 16.73 18.67 -21.68
N PRO A 169 17.87 18.32 -21.06
CA PRO A 169 19.05 17.87 -21.78
C PRO A 169 18.90 16.42 -22.26
N HIS A 170 19.55 16.10 -23.37
CA HIS A 170 19.69 14.73 -23.86
C HIS A 170 20.62 13.95 -22.92
N PRO A 171 20.27 12.71 -22.52
CA PRO A 171 21.04 11.94 -21.54
C PRO A 171 22.49 11.64 -21.98
N GLU A 172 22.70 11.33 -23.26
CA GLU A 172 24.03 11.00 -23.79
C GLU A 172 24.85 12.22 -24.28
N THR A 173 24.26 13.12 -25.07
CA THR A 173 25.00 14.23 -25.70
C THR A 173 25.07 15.50 -24.83
N GLN A 174 24.23 15.59 -23.79
CA GLN A 174 24.02 16.80 -22.97
C GLN A 174 23.51 18.03 -23.73
N ASP A 175 23.17 17.89 -25.02
CA ASP A 175 22.53 18.96 -25.78
C ASP A 175 21.08 19.17 -25.30
N ILE A 176 20.55 20.37 -25.46
CA ILE A 176 19.16 20.66 -25.09
C ILE A 176 18.21 19.96 -26.09
N LEU A 177 17.46 18.97 -25.60
CA LEU A 177 16.45 18.25 -26.38
C LEU A 177 15.19 19.11 -26.56
N PHE A 178 14.72 19.70 -25.46
CA PHE A 178 13.58 20.61 -25.44
C PHE A 178 13.87 21.80 -24.52
N ALA A 179 13.58 23.01 -25.00
CA ALA A 179 13.75 24.23 -24.20
C ALA A 179 12.63 24.37 -23.14
N ALA A 180 12.91 25.11 -22.09
CA ALA A 180 11.94 25.52 -21.08
C ALA A 180 10.75 26.24 -21.74
N GLY A 181 9.54 25.98 -21.27
CA GLY A 181 8.32 26.54 -21.84
C GLY A 181 7.77 25.79 -23.06
N THR A 182 8.41 24.70 -23.49
CA THR A 182 7.88 23.84 -24.56
C THR A 182 6.70 23.00 -24.05
N LEU A 183 5.62 22.96 -24.83
CA LEU A 183 4.48 22.06 -24.60
C LEU A 183 4.86 20.63 -25.02
N LEU A 184 4.56 19.67 -24.15
CA LEU A 184 4.79 18.25 -24.40
C LEU A 184 3.58 17.65 -25.14
N ASP A 185 3.73 17.43 -26.44
CA ASP A 185 2.81 16.69 -27.29
C ASP A 185 3.19 15.19 -27.34
N GLU A 186 2.39 14.39 -28.04
CA GLU A 186 2.59 12.95 -28.18
C GLU A 186 3.98 12.62 -28.75
N GLU A 187 4.46 13.38 -29.74
CA GLU A 187 5.78 13.17 -30.34
C GLU A 187 6.92 13.52 -29.39
N ALA A 188 6.81 14.63 -28.64
CA ALA A 188 7.80 15.01 -27.65
C ALA A 188 7.87 13.99 -26.52
N VAL A 189 6.71 13.50 -26.08
CA VAL A 189 6.62 12.48 -25.05
C VAL A 189 7.22 11.15 -25.51
N ASP A 190 6.94 10.72 -26.75
CA ASP A 190 7.55 9.50 -27.32
C ASP A 190 9.07 9.64 -27.43
N LYS A 191 9.59 10.82 -27.79
CA LYS A 191 11.04 11.08 -27.78
C LYS A 191 11.61 10.97 -26.36
N ILE A 192 10.95 11.57 -25.37
CA ILE A 192 11.37 11.50 -23.96
C ILE A 192 11.42 10.04 -23.48
N ASP A 193 10.41 9.23 -23.84
CA ASP A 193 10.34 7.81 -23.47
C ASP A 193 11.40 6.98 -24.21
N ASN A 194 11.62 7.22 -25.51
CA ASN A 194 12.64 6.55 -26.32
C ASN A 194 14.07 6.86 -25.85
N HIS A 195 14.33 8.10 -25.45
CA HIS A 195 15.60 8.50 -24.84
C HIS A 195 15.74 7.99 -23.40
N GLY A 196 14.67 7.44 -22.81
CA GLY A 196 14.73 6.80 -21.51
C GLY A 196 14.91 7.77 -20.36
N ILE A 197 14.29 8.94 -20.45
CA ILE A 197 14.34 9.99 -19.42
C ILE A 197 13.35 9.64 -18.30
N ASP A 198 13.85 9.52 -17.07
CA ASP A 198 13.03 9.05 -15.93
C ASP A 198 12.31 10.18 -15.16
N GLU A 199 12.82 11.40 -15.27
CA GLU A 199 12.35 12.56 -14.51
C GLU A 199 12.26 13.80 -15.40
N VAL A 200 11.09 14.45 -15.38
CA VAL A 200 10.85 15.68 -16.13
C VAL A 200 10.22 16.70 -15.20
N LYS A 201 10.81 17.90 -15.12
CA LYS A 201 10.28 18.99 -14.31
C LYS A 201 9.29 19.82 -15.15
N VAL A 202 8.02 19.72 -14.80
CA VAL A 202 6.91 20.37 -15.50
C VAL A 202 6.27 21.47 -14.66
N ARG A 203 5.69 22.46 -15.32
CA ARG A 203 4.88 23.49 -14.67
C ARG A 203 3.55 22.90 -14.22
N THR A 204 3.03 23.44 -13.12
CA THR A 204 1.73 23.00 -12.56
C THR A 204 0.90 24.21 -12.12
N PRO A 205 -0.43 24.08 -12.04
CA PRO A 205 -1.28 25.16 -11.51
C PRO A 205 -0.92 25.55 -10.06
N LEU A 206 -0.35 24.63 -9.26
CA LEU A 206 0.07 24.88 -7.88
C LEU A 206 1.34 25.75 -7.77
N THR A 207 2.16 25.78 -8.82
CA THR A 207 3.40 26.56 -8.88
C THR A 207 3.23 27.86 -9.66
N CYS A 208 1.99 28.22 -10.00
CA CYS A 208 1.68 29.40 -10.80
C CYS A 208 1.78 30.69 -9.97
N ASP A 209 2.54 31.69 -10.47
CA ASP A 209 2.71 32.98 -9.79
C ASP A 209 1.60 34.01 -10.10
N THR A 210 0.64 33.64 -10.96
CA THR A 210 -0.54 34.46 -11.28
C THR A 210 -1.37 34.72 -10.01
N ARG A 211 -1.67 35.99 -9.69
CA ARG A 211 -2.45 36.36 -8.49
C ARG A 211 -3.91 35.91 -8.54
N TRP A 212 -4.56 36.10 -9.69
CA TRP A 212 -5.98 35.79 -9.89
C TRP A 212 -6.12 34.94 -11.15
N GLY A 213 -6.42 33.66 -10.98
CA GLY A 213 -6.46 32.69 -12.07
C GLY A 213 -5.15 31.93 -12.24
N VAL A 214 -4.98 31.33 -13.42
CA VAL A 214 -3.80 30.52 -13.79
C VAL A 214 -3.33 30.93 -15.17
N CYS A 215 -2.04 30.86 -15.44
CA CYS A 215 -1.53 31.10 -16.80
C CYS A 215 -1.68 29.87 -17.71
N VAL A 216 -1.77 30.11 -19.03
CA VAL A 216 -1.86 29.05 -20.06
C VAL A 216 -0.74 28.03 -19.90
N LYS A 217 0.51 28.46 -19.71
CA LYS A 217 1.67 27.55 -19.58
C LYS A 217 1.67 26.69 -18.32
N CYS A 218 1.10 27.16 -17.20
CA CYS A 218 1.05 26.35 -15.97
C CYS A 218 -0.05 25.27 -16.03
N TYR A 219 -1.10 25.49 -16.81
CA TYR A 219 -2.14 24.49 -17.07
C TYR A 219 -1.71 23.53 -18.18
N GLY A 220 -1.28 24.07 -19.32
CA GLY A 220 -0.87 23.35 -20.52
C GLY A 220 -2.01 23.15 -21.52
N ARG A 221 -2.23 21.91 -21.92
CA ARG A 221 -3.19 21.50 -22.96
C ARG A 221 -4.58 21.28 -22.38
N ASP A 222 -5.60 21.78 -23.08
CA ASP A 222 -6.98 21.38 -22.89
C ASP A 222 -7.17 19.97 -23.45
N LEU A 223 -7.45 19.00 -22.57
CA LEU A 223 -7.63 17.60 -22.94
C LEU A 223 -8.92 17.33 -23.72
N GLY A 224 -9.89 18.26 -23.69
CA GLY A 224 -11.14 18.14 -24.45
C GLY A 224 -10.98 18.54 -25.92
N ARG A 225 -10.20 19.59 -26.20
CA ARG A 225 -9.96 20.08 -27.57
C ARG A 225 -8.64 19.64 -28.18
N GLY A 226 -7.68 19.26 -27.34
CA GLY A 226 -6.34 18.86 -27.78
C GLY A 226 -5.45 20.02 -28.20
N THR A 227 -5.78 21.27 -27.88
CA THR A 227 -4.94 22.46 -28.10
C THR A 227 -4.45 23.03 -26.77
N LEU A 228 -3.54 24.01 -26.80
CA LEU A 228 -3.28 24.83 -25.61
C LEU A 228 -4.59 25.42 -25.08
N VAL A 229 -4.70 25.52 -23.75
CA VAL A 229 -5.87 26.09 -23.10
C VAL A 229 -6.03 27.55 -23.51
N ASN A 230 -7.27 27.98 -23.74
CA ASN A 230 -7.53 29.34 -24.18
C ASN A 230 -7.58 30.30 -22.98
N VAL A 231 -7.15 31.55 -23.19
CA VAL A 231 -7.40 32.62 -22.21
C VAL A 231 -8.91 32.83 -22.08
N GLY A 232 -9.40 32.89 -20.84
CA GLY A 232 -10.82 32.98 -20.50
C GLY A 232 -11.48 31.62 -20.20
N GLU A 233 -10.77 30.51 -20.32
CA GLU A 233 -11.31 29.18 -20.03
C GLU A 233 -11.49 28.94 -18.52
N ALA A 234 -12.69 28.52 -18.12
CA ALA A 234 -13.06 28.26 -16.73
C ALA A 234 -12.56 26.87 -16.26
N ILE A 235 -11.24 26.72 -16.19
CA ILE A 235 -10.56 25.46 -15.84
C ILE A 235 -10.98 24.90 -14.48
N GLY A 236 -11.39 25.75 -13.53
CA GLY A 236 -11.84 25.30 -12.22
C GLY A 236 -13.14 24.51 -12.23
N VAL A 237 -14.12 24.95 -13.03
CA VAL A 237 -15.39 24.24 -13.21
C VAL A 237 -15.14 22.91 -13.94
N ILE A 238 -14.30 22.94 -14.98
CA ILE A 238 -13.91 21.75 -15.75
C ILE A 238 -13.25 20.73 -14.81
N ALA A 239 -12.27 21.13 -14.01
CA ALA A 239 -11.58 20.25 -13.08
C ALA A 239 -12.53 19.64 -12.03
N ALA A 240 -13.46 20.43 -11.48
CA ALA A 240 -14.45 19.92 -10.53
C ALA A 240 -15.38 18.87 -11.16
N GLN A 241 -15.81 19.08 -12.42
CA GLN A 241 -16.62 18.12 -13.16
C GLN A 241 -15.85 16.84 -13.49
N SER A 242 -14.59 16.97 -13.92
CA SER A 242 -13.70 15.84 -14.24
C SER A 242 -13.40 14.94 -13.03
N ILE A 243 -13.62 15.42 -11.80
CA ILE A 243 -13.53 14.60 -10.59
C ILE A 243 -14.92 14.10 -10.17
N GLY A 244 -15.92 14.98 -10.20
CA GLY A 244 -17.25 14.73 -9.67
C GLY A 244 -18.11 13.76 -10.49
N GLU A 245 -18.09 13.86 -11.83
CA GLU A 245 -18.84 12.96 -12.69
C GLU A 245 -18.32 11.51 -12.59
N PRO A 246 -16.99 11.26 -12.74
CA PRO A 246 -16.46 9.91 -12.58
C PRO A 246 -16.66 9.35 -11.17
N GLY A 247 -16.53 10.18 -10.13
CA GLY A 247 -16.80 9.76 -8.74
C GLY A 247 -18.24 9.27 -8.54
N THR A 248 -19.20 9.97 -9.16
CA THR A 248 -20.62 9.59 -9.12
C THR A 248 -20.87 8.32 -9.94
N GLN A 249 -20.24 8.22 -11.12
CA GLN A 249 -20.34 7.07 -12.00
C GLN A 249 -19.76 5.80 -11.37
N LEU A 250 -18.60 5.88 -10.70
CA LEU A 250 -17.96 4.76 -10.00
C LEU A 250 -18.82 4.27 -8.83
N THR A 251 -19.42 5.22 -8.09
CA THR A 251 -20.40 4.90 -7.06
C THR A 251 -21.56 4.11 -7.66
N MET A 252 -22.06 4.50 -8.83
CA MET A 252 -23.11 3.73 -9.48
C MET A 252 -22.62 2.37 -9.99
N ARG A 253 -21.53 2.27 -10.74
CA ARG A 253 -21.12 1.02 -11.41
C ARG A 253 -20.68 -0.10 -10.45
N THR A 254 -19.98 0.22 -9.36
CA THR A 254 -19.38 -0.81 -8.48
C THR A 254 -20.39 -1.53 -7.59
N PHE A 255 -21.48 -0.87 -7.17
CA PHE A 255 -22.47 -1.48 -6.26
C PHE A 255 -23.50 -2.40 -6.95
N HIS A 256 -23.51 -2.47 -8.29
CA HIS A 256 -24.41 -3.35 -9.05
C HIS A 256 -23.85 -4.77 -9.27
N ILE A 257 -22.71 -5.12 -8.67
CA ILE A 257 -22.08 -6.45 -8.81
C ILE A 257 -22.84 -7.54 -7.99
N GLY A 258 -24.00 -7.20 -7.40
CA GLY A 258 -24.92 -8.17 -6.80
C GLY A 258 -24.40 -8.83 -5.53
N GLY A 259 -23.47 -8.17 -4.83
CA GLY A 259 -22.91 -8.64 -3.57
C GLY A 259 -21.81 -9.70 -3.70
N ALA A 260 -21.38 -10.04 -4.91
CA ALA A 260 -20.28 -10.98 -5.12
C ALA A 260 -18.95 -10.35 -4.67
N ALA A 261 -18.30 -10.98 -3.69
CA ALA A 261 -17.00 -10.54 -3.18
C ALA A 261 -15.88 -11.29 -3.89
N SER A 262 -14.86 -10.57 -4.33
CA SER A 262 -13.57 -11.14 -4.72
C SER A 262 -12.51 -10.56 -3.80
N ARG A 263 -11.68 -11.43 -3.22
CA ARG A 263 -10.60 -11.04 -2.32
C ARG A 263 -9.28 -11.15 -3.07
N THR A 264 -8.52 -10.08 -3.16
CA THR A 264 -7.13 -10.13 -3.61
C THR A 264 -6.29 -10.92 -2.61
N ALA A 265 -5.49 -11.87 -3.08
CA ALA A 265 -4.60 -12.65 -2.23
C ALA A 265 -3.62 -11.72 -1.49
N VAL A 266 -3.44 -11.96 -0.18
CA VAL A 266 -2.46 -11.20 0.62
C VAL A 266 -1.05 -11.60 0.17
N GLN A 267 -0.28 -10.62 -0.31
CA GLN A 267 1.11 -10.84 -0.72
C GLN A 267 1.99 -11.10 0.49
N SER A 268 2.79 -12.17 0.43
CA SER A 268 3.78 -12.56 1.45
C SER A 268 5.22 -12.39 0.97
N GLN A 269 5.43 -12.08 -0.30
CA GLN A 269 6.74 -11.99 -0.90
C GLN A 269 6.75 -10.94 -2.01
N VAL A 270 7.94 -10.43 -2.31
CA VAL A 270 8.22 -9.54 -3.43
C VAL A 270 9.16 -10.26 -4.37
N GLU A 271 8.79 -10.32 -5.64
CA GLU A 271 9.61 -10.87 -6.71
C GLU A 271 9.98 -9.76 -7.69
N ALA A 272 11.20 -9.83 -8.22
CA ALA A 272 11.67 -8.98 -9.31
C ALA A 272 10.86 -9.28 -10.57
N LYS A 273 10.32 -8.28 -11.26
CA LYS A 273 9.61 -8.50 -12.54
C LYS A 273 10.55 -8.39 -13.74
N SER A 274 11.69 -7.76 -13.55
CA SER A 274 12.68 -7.42 -14.56
C SER A 274 14.06 -7.90 -14.13
N ALA A 275 14.92 -8.16 -15.11
CA ALA A 275 16.34 -8.34 -14.86
C ALA A 275 17.03 -6.99 -14.63
N GLY A 276 18.00 -6.96 -13.72
CA GLY A 276 18.78 -5.77 -13.38
C GLY A 276 19.64 -5.98 -12.14
N THR A 277 20.26 -4.91 -11.65
CA THR A 277 21.06 -4.92 -10.43
C THR A 277 20.24 -4.39 -9.26
N VAL A 278 20.24 -5.10 -8.14
CA VAL A 278 19.53 -4.67 -6.94
C VAL A 278 20.29 -3.53 -6.26
N ARG A 279 19.59 -2.45 -5.92
CA ARG A 279 20.08 -1.33 -5.12
C ARG A 279 19.19 -1.12 -3.90
N PHE A 280 19.81 -0.93 -2.75
CA PHE A 280 19.09 -0.55 -1.54
C PHE A 280 19.03 0.98 -1.40
N THR A 281 17.87 1.50 -1.00
CA THR A 281 17.74 2.92 -0.66
C THR A 281 18.61 3.27 0.56
N ALA A 282 19.02 4.53 0.68
CA ALA A 282 19.82 4.99 1.83
C ALA A 282 19.12 4.78 3.19
N THR A 283 17.79 4.69 3.20
CA THR A 283 16.96 4.40 4.37
C THR A 283 16.91 2.91 4.73
N MET A 284 17.39 2.03 3.85
CA MET A 284 17.37 0.58 4.03
C MET A 284 18.45 0.15 5.01
N ARG A 285 18.02 -0.25 6.21
CA ARG A 285 18.89 -0.87 7.21
C ARG A 285 18.52 -2.34 7.35
N TYR A 286 19.53 -3.19 7.38
CA TYR A 286 19.36 -4.62 7.60
C TYR A 286 20.41 -5.14 8.57
N VAL A 287 20.09 -6.23 9.25
CA VAL A 287 21.03 -6.97 10.08
C VAL A 287 21.20 -8.37 9.51
N THR A 288 22.39 -8.95 9.64
CA THR A 288 22.67 -10.30 9.14
C THR A 288 22.67 -11.25 10.33
N ASN A 289 21.77 -12.24 10.30
CA ASN A 289 21.71 -13.30 11.29
C ASN A 289 22.91 -14.25 11.10
N PRO A 290 23.43 -14.93 12.14
CA PRO A 290 24.45 -15.98 12.00
C PRO A 290 24.16 -17.05 10.94
N LYS A 291 22.88 -17.28 10.60
CA LYS A 291 22.46 -18.18 9.51
C LYS A 291 22.76 -17.65 8.10
N GLY A 292 23.20 -16.40 7.96
CA GLY A 292 23.41 -15.72 6.69
C GLY A 292 22.19 -14.98 6.15
N ASP A 293 21.04 -15.08 6.81
CA ASP A 293 19.81 -14.38 6.43
C ASP A 293 19.89 -12.89 6.78
N LYS A 294 19.51 -12.04 5.83
CA LYS A 294 19.44 -10.58 6.02
C LYS A 294 18.03 -10.19 6.42
N VAL A 295 17.87 -9.57 7.58
CA VAL A 295 16.57 -9.12 8.10
C VAL A 295 16.49 -7.60 8.01
N ALA A 296 15.46 -7.08 7.33
CA ALA A 296 15.24 -5.64 7.23
C ALA A 296 14.79 -5.06 8.58
N ILE A 297 15.51 -4.06 9.10
CA ILE A 297 15.20 -3.35 10.35
C ILE A 297 14.68 -1.92 10.10
N SER A 298 14.74 -1.46 8.86
CA SER A 298 14.11 -0.21 8.41
C SER A 298 12.62 -0.37 8.13
N ARG A 299 11.85 0.73 8.28
CA ARG A 299 10.41 0.77 7.97
C ARG A 299 10.06 1.45 6.65
N SER A 300 10.92 2.37 6.25
CA SER A 300 10.91 3.06 4.95
C SER A 300 11.98 2.47 4.03
N GLY A 301 12.31 1.20 4.24
CA GLY A 301 13.28 0.48 3.42
C GLY A 301 12.67 0.14 2.07
N GLU A 302 13.35 0.50 1.00
CA GLU A 302 12.95 0.18 -0.36
C GLU A 302 14.09 -0.49 -1.10
N VAL A 303 13.74 -1.50 -1.91
CA VAL A 303 14.61 -2.21 -2.81
C VAL A 303 14.30 -1.73 -4.22
N ILE A 304 15.31 -1.19 -4.90
CA ILE A 304 15.23 -0.69 -6.26
C ILE A 304 15.95 -1.70 -7.16
N ILE A 305 15.42 -1.96 -8.35
CA ILE A 305 16.14 -2.67 -9.40
C ILE A 305 16.56 -1.65 -10.44
N VAL A 306 17.86 -1.53 -10.67
CA VAL A 306 18.42 -0.66 -11.70
C VAL A 306 18.86 -1.45 -12.92
N ASP A 307 18.81 -0.82 -14.09
CA ASP A 307 19.42 -1.37 -15.31
C ASP A 307 20.95 -1.15 -15.34
N ASP A 308 21.58 -1.58 -16.45
CA ASP A 308 23.02 -1.40 -16.67
C ASP A 308 23.43 0.08 -16.79
N SER A 309 22.47 0.97 -17.06
CA SER A 309 22.62 2.43 -17.14
C SER A 309 22.24 3.14 -15.84
N ASN A 310 22.10 2.42 -14.71
CA ASN A 310 21.65 2.91 -13.40
C ASN A 310 20.24 3.53 -13.37
N ARG A 311 19.38 3.27 -14.38
CA ARG A 311 17.99 3.73 -14.37
C ARG A 311 17.12 2.83 -13.52
N GLU A 312 16.20 3.41 -12.77
CA GLU A 312 15.31 2.67 -11.89
C GLU A 312 14.21 1.97 -12.70
N ARG A 313 14.25 0.65 -12.79
CA ARG A 313 13.19 -0.14 -13.43
C ARG A 313 12.05 -0.46 -12.48
N GLU A 314 12.40 -0.78 -11.24
CA GLU A 314 11.44 -1.21 -10.23
C GLU A 314 11.76 -0.62 -8.88
N ARG A 315 10.71 -0.28 -8.14
CA ARG A 315 10.80 0.13 -6.74
C ARG A 315 9.83 -0.70 -5.91
N HIS A 316 10.37 -1.38 -4.92
CA HIS A 316 9.63 -2.28 -4.04
C HIS A 316 9.81 -1.85 -2.59
N LYS A 317 8.70 -1.56 -1.90
CA LYS A 317 8.73 -1.28 -0.47
C LYS A 317 8.88 -2.57 0.32
N VAL A 318 9.82 -2.60 1.25
CA VAL A 318 10.08 -3.77 2.10
C VAL A 318 9.60 -3.50 3.53
N PRO A 319 8.73 -4.36 4.08
CA PRO A 319 8.26 -4.19 5.46
C PRO A 319 9.35 -4.54 6.49
N TYR A 320 9.20 -3.98 7.69
CA TYR A 320 10.06 -4.30 8.83
C TYR A 320 9.99 -5.79 9.18
N GLY A 321 11.16 -6.40 9.37
CA GLY A 321 11.32 -7.81 9.69
C GLY A 321 11.20 -8.74 8.49
N ALA A 322 11.12 -8.21 7.27
CA ALA A 322 11.21 -9.03 6.07
C ALA A 322 12.61 -9.65 5.93
N LEU A 323 12.64 -10.89 5.44
CA LEU A 323 13.85 -11.59 5.07
C LEU A 323 14.23 -11.19 3.64
N LEU A 324 15.40 -10.58 3.49
CA LEU A 324 15.97 -10.21 2.21
C LEU A 324 16.72 -11.39 1.62
N SER A 325 16.25 -11.86 0.46
CA SER A 325 16.87 -12.95 -0.29
C SER A 325 18.04 -12.47 -1.17
N VAL A 326 18.17 -11.15 -1.34
CA VAL A 326 19.15 -10.51 -2.22
C VAL A 326 20.05 -9.54 -1.44
N SER A 327 21.18 -9.20 -2.04
CA SER A 327 22.16 -8.25 -1.49
C SER A 327 22.27 -7.04 -2.40
N ASP A 328 22.64 -5.90 -1.83
CA ASP A 328 22.94 -4.68 -2.59
C ASP A 328 24.06 -4.94 -3.61
N GLY A 329 23.87 -4.45 -4.82
CA GLY A 329 24.78 -4.64 -5.97
C GLY A 329 24.69 -6.00 -6.66
N LYS A 330 23.79 -6.90 -6.26
CA LYS A 330 23.65 -8.23 -6.90
C LYS A 330 22.75 -8.15 -8.14
N ALA A 331 23.19 -8.74 -9.24
CA ALA A 331 22.36 -8.94 -10.43
C ALA A 331 21.26 -9.98 -10.17
N VAL A 332 20.03 -9.65 -10.55
CA VAL A 332 18.84 -10.51 -10.44
C VAL A 332 18.19 -10.69 -11.81
N ARG A 333 17.53 -11.84 -11.98
CA ARG A 333 16.69 -12.12 -13.15
C ARG A 333 15.23 -11.86 -12.80
N ALA A 334 14.41 -11.66 -13.81
CA ALA A 334 12.95 -11.67 -13.65
C ALA A 334 12.49 -12.97 -12.97
N GLY A 335 11.58 -12.84 -12.00
CA GLY A 335 11.09 -13.92 -11.13
C GLY A 335 11.96 -14.22 -9.91
N ALA A 336 13.07 -13.51 -9.69
CA ALA A 336 13.88 -13.70 -8.49
C ALA A 336 13.17 -13.13 -7.26
N ASN A 337 13.09 -13.91 -6.17
CA ASN A 337 12.54 -13.43 -4.90
C ASN A 337 13.49 -12.39 -4.28
N LEU A 338 12.98 -11.18 -4.02
CA LEU A 338 13.71 -10.07 -3.39
C LEU A 338 13.57 -10.12 -1.87
N ALA A 339 12.36 -10.29 -1.37
CA ALA A 339 12.06 -10.30 0.06
C ALA A 339 10.83 -11.16 0.39
N ASN A 340 10.83 -11.80 1.56
CA ASN A 340 9.73 -12.63 2.06
C ASN A 340 9.38 -12.29 3.51
N TRP A 341 8.11 -12.35 3.88
CA TRP A 341 7.63 -12.10 5.24
C TRP A 341 6.35 -12.87 5.55
N ASP A 342 5.99 -12.94 6.83
CA ASP A 342 4.69 -13.46 7.26
C ASP A 342 3.61 -12.37 7.14
N PRO A 343 2.59 -12.53 6.28
CA PRO A 343 1.56 -11.50 6.09
C PRO A 343 0.57 -11.40 7.26
N HIS A 344 0.56 -12.35 8.21
CA HIS A 344 -0.37 -12.36 9.34
C HIS A 344 0.28 -11.93 10.64
N HIS A 345 1.61 -11.83 10.68
CA HIS A 345 2.35 -11.52 11.89
C HIS A 345 3.44 -10.49 11.60
N ARG A 346 3.46 -9.43 12.40
CA ARG A 346 4.59 -8.50 12.41
C ARG A 346 5.62 -8.97 13.45
N PRO A 347 6.85 -9.31 13.06
CA PRO A 347 7.88 -9.69 14.02
C PRO A 347 8.44 -8.46 14.76
N ILE A 348 8.91 -8.68 15.97
CA ILE A 348 9.79 -7.78 16.74
C ILE A 348 11.18 -8.42 16.72
N VAL A 349 12.16 -7.74 16.13
CA VAL A 349 13.50 -8.28 15.88
C VAL A 349 14.53 -7.54 16.74
N THR A 350 15.51 -8.26 17.28
CA THR A 350 16.63 -7.65 18.01
C THR A 350 17.77 -7.24 17.07
N GLU A 351 18.33 -6.04 17.28
CA GLU A 351 19.57 -5.58 16.62
C GLU A 351 20.84 -6.06 17.35
N TYR A 352 20.69 -6.60 18.55
CA TYR A 352 21.80 -6.96 19.44
C TYR A 352 21.74 -8.43 19.83
N ALA A 353 22.91 -9.05 19.99
CA ALA A 353 23.04 -10.38 20.57
C ALA A 353 23.19 -10.30 22.09
N GLY A 354 22.70 -11.32 22.79
CA GLY A 354 22.81 -11.40 24.24
C GLY A 354 21.90 -12.47 24.83
N THR A 355 21.96 -12.62 26.15
CA THR A 355 21.05 -13.48 26.90
C THR A 355 19.80 -12.68 27.26
N VAL A 356 18.62 -13.20 26.90
CA VAL A 356 17.32 -12.62 27.20
C VAL A 356 17.08 -12.67 28.70
N LYS A 357 16.78 -11.51 29.30
CA LYS A 357 16.23 -11.41 30.66
C LYS A 357 14.88 -10.72 30.61
N PHE A 358 13.87 -11.40 31.12
CA PHE A 358 12.54 -10.84 31.23
C PHE A 358 12.44 -9.81 32.35
N GLU A 359 11.76 -8.71 32.05
CA GLU A 359 11.40 -7.66 32.98
C GLU A 359 9.88 -7.49 32.92
N ASN A 360 9.21 -7.58 34.07
CA ASN A 360 7.75 -7.47 34.18
C ASN A 360 6.94 -8.50 33.37
N VAL A 361 7.48 -9.71 33.16
CA VAL A 361 6.77 -10.83 32.52
C VAL A 361 6.26 -11.78 33.62
N GLU A 362 5.03 -11.55 34.08
CA GLU A 362 4.39 -12.33 35.14
C GLU A 362 3.13 -13.01 34.59
N GLU A 363 3.08 -14.34 34.70
CA GLU A 363 1.94 -15.14 34.23
C GLU A 363 0.67 -14.79 35.02
N GLY A 364 -0.41 -14.51 34.28
CA GLY A 364 -1.71 -14.09 34.83
C GLY A 364 -1.85 -12.58 35.09
N SER A 365 -0.74 -11.83 35.12
CA SER A 365 -0.72 -10.37 35.34
C SER A 365 -0.43 -9.62 34.04
N THR A 366 0.73 -9.85 33.43
CA THR A 366 1.17 -9.17 32.19
C THR A 366 1.17 -10.08 30.98
N VAL A 367 1.31 -11.39 31.18
CA VAL A 367 1.23 -12.40 30.11
C VAL A 367 0.26 -13.52 30.47
N ALA A 368 -0.39 -14.11 29.47
CA ALA A 368 -1.21 -15.30 29.60
C ALA A 368 -0.64 -16.43 28.77
N LYS A 369 -0.65 -17.64 29.32
CA LYS A 369 -0.27 -18.85 28.59
C LYS A 369 -1.42 -19.27 27.69
N GLN A 370 -1.19 -19.24 26.39
CA GLN A 370 -2.10 -19.77 25.39
C GLN A 370 -1.56 -21.10 24.87
N ILE A 371 -2.36 -22.14 25.00
CA ILE A 371 -2.05 -23.46 24.43
C ILE A 371 -2.60 -23.46 23.01
N ASP A 372 -1.75 -23.79 22.04
CA ASP A 372 -2.18 -24.04 20.67
C ASP A 372 -2.88 -25.40 20.61
N ASP A 373 -4.16 -25.40 20.26
CA ASP A 373 -5.01 -26.60 20.19
C ASP A 373 -4.51 -27.65 19.17
N VAL A 374 -3.67 -27.24 18.21
CA VAL A 374 -3.13 -28.13 17.16
C VAL A 374 -1.79 -28.73 17.57
N THR A 375 -0.88 -27.91 18.10
CA THR A 375 0.50 -28.33 18.40
C THR A 375 0.71 -28.75 19.86
N GLY A 376 -0.20 -28.39 20.76
CA GLY A 376 -0.08 -28.59 22.20
C GLY A 376 1.03 -27.73 22.84
N LEU A 377 1.69 -26.86 22.06
CA LEU A 377 2.73 -25.97 22.55
C LEU A 377 2.10 -24.79 23.28
N SER A 378 2.64 -24.48 24.45
CA SER A 378 2.24 -23.29 25.19
C SER A 378 3.07 -22.08 24.75
N THR A 379 2.40 -21.02 24.32
CA THR A 379 2.99 -19.72 23.99
C THR A 379 2.54 -18.66 25.00
N LEU A 380 3.37 -17.66 25.24
CA LEU A 380 3.03 -16.54 26.12
C LEU A 380 2.48 -15.39 25.29
N VAL A 381 1.29 -14.93 25.62
CA VAL A 381 0.61 -13.81 24.96
C VAL A 381 0.51 -12.65 25.92
N VAL A 382 0.94 -11.46 25.50
CA VAL A 382 0.86 -10.25 26.31
C VAL A 382 -0.59 -9.82 26.48
N ILE A 383 -1.03 -9.65 27.72
CA ILE A 383 -2.39 -9.23 28.06
C ILE A 383 -2.39 -7.82 28.68
N ASP A 384 -3.51 -7.11 28.53
CA ASP A 384 -3.71 -5.85 29.27
C ASP A 384 -3.99 -6.18 30.75
N PRO A 385 -3.22 -5.62 31.71
CA PRO A 385 -3.43 -5.83 33.14
C PRO A 385 -4.83 -5.42 33.65
N LYS A 386 -5.61 -4.68 32.86
CA LYS A 386 -7.01 -4.32 33.19
C LYS A 386 -7.94 -5.49 33.46
N ARG A 387 -7.62 -6.72 33.04
CA ARG A 387 -8.55 -7.86 33.19
C ARG A 387 -8.48 -8.58 34.54
N ARG A 388 -7.39 -8.56 35.32
CA ARG A 388 -7.29 -9.39 36.55
C ARG A 388 -6.44 -8.89 37.73
N ALA A 389 -5.65 -7.82 37.64
CA ALA A 389 -4.73 -7.43 38.73
C ALA A 389 -5.09 -6.10 39.42
N GLY A 390 -4.84 -6.04 40.73
CA GLY A 390 -5.08 -4.88 41.60
C GLY A 390 -4.27 -3.63 41.22
N ALA A 391 -4.61 -2.51 41.87
CA ALA A 391 -4.19 -1.14 41.52
C ALA A 391 -2.68 -0.87 41.35
N ALA A 392 -1.80 -1.79 41.76
CA ALA A 392 -0.33 -1.70 41.64
C ALA A 392 0.22 -2.06 40.25
N ALA A 393 -0.52 -2.81 39.42
CA ALA A 393 -0.09 -3.24 38.08
C ALA A 393 -0.56 -2.30 36.94
N LYS A 394 -1.01 -1.09 37.27
CA LYS A 394 -1.50 -0.11 36.28
C LYS A 394 -0.33 0.52 35.52
N GLY A 395 0.00 -0.07 34.37
CA GLY A 395 0.85 0.56 33.35
C GLY A 395 2.25 -0.02 33.20
N VAL A 396 2.53 -1.17 33.83
CA VAL A 396 3.79 -1.90 33.62
C VAL A 396 3.67 -2.70 32.33
N ARG A 397 4.61 -2.51 31.40
CA ARG A 397 4.67 -3.25 30.14
C ARG A 397 5.72 -4.36 30.27
N PRO A 398 5.42 -5.59 29.81
CA PRO A 398 6.44 -6.64 29.76
C PRO A 398 7.52 -6.24 28.76
N SER A 399 8.77 -6.45 29.15
CA SER A 399 9.93 -6.09 28.33
C SER A 399 11.06 -7.09 28.45
N VAL A 400 11.97 -7.03 27.48
CA VAL A 400 13.17 -7.85 27.42
C VAL A 400 14.38 -6.94 27.49
N LYS A 401 15.29 -7.28 28.40
CA LYS A 401 16.65 -6.77 28.43
C LYS A 401 17.60 -7.83 27.86
N LEU A 402 18.68 -7.36 27.25
CA LEU A 402 19.75 -8.23 26.75
C LEU A 402 20.97 -8.08 27.65
N ILE A 403 21.51 -9.20 28.08
CA ILE A 403 22.69 -9.27 28.95
C ILE A 403 23.86 -9.86 28.15
N ASN A 404 25.04 -9.27 28.26
CA ASN A 404 26.26 -9.79 27.63
C ASN A 404 26.87 -10.95 28.44
N GLU A 405 27.95 -11.56 27.94
CA GLU A 405 28.66 -12.64 28.65
C GLU A 405 29.30 -12.18 29.97
N ALA A 406 29.50 -10.87 30.15
CA ALA A 406 30.04 -10.26 31.37
C ALA A 406 28.97 -9.89 32.41
N LEU A 407 27.71 -10.34 32.23
CA LEU A 407 26.56 -10.02 33.08
C LEU A 407 26.14 -8.54 33.12
N GLU A 408 26.61 -7.73 32.17
CA GLU A 408 26.23 -6.33 32.02
C GLU A 408 25.11 -6.16 30.97
N GLU A 409 24.29 -5.12 31.16
CA GLU A 409 23.23 -4.79 30.21
C GLU A 409 23.85 -4.29 28.89
N VAL A 410 23.41 -4.88 27.76
CA VAL A 410 23.84 -4.45 26.43
C VAL A 410 23.35 -3.02 26.21
N ARG A 411 24.26 -2.10 25.92
CA ARG A 411 23.96 -0.70 25.64
C ARG A 411 23.77 -0.45 24.16
N ILE A 412 22.92 0.51 23.83
CA ILE A 412 22.69 0.97 22.46
C ILE A 412 23.96 1.70 21.99
N VAL A 413 24.42 1.40 20.76
CA VAL A 413 25.63 2.03 20.21
C VAL A 413 25.47 3.56 20.18
N GLY A 414 26.36 4.28 20.87
CA GLY A 414 26.36 5.75 20.92
C GLY A 414 25.53 6.37 22.04
N THR A 415 24.88 5.59 22.93
CA THR A 415 24.17 6.12 24.10
C THR A 415 24.46 5.29 25.35
N ASP A 416 24.30 5.88 26.54
CA ASP A 416 24.42 5.17 27.82
C ASP A 416 23.17 4.37 28.22
N HIS A 417 22.18 4.30 27.31
CA HIS A 417 20.92 3.59 27.56
C HIS A 417 21.07 2.08 27.26
N ALA A 418 20.61 1.26 28.20
CA ALA A 418 20.49 -0.19 28.03
C ALA A 418 19.38 -0.53 27.03
N VAL A 419 19.60 -1.55 26.19
CA VAL A 419 18.61 -2.04 25.24
C VAL A 419 17.44 -2.64 26.00
N ASN A 420 16.29 -1.95 25.97
CA ASN A 420 15.05 -2.42 26.56
C ASN A 420 13.95 -2.50 25.50
N ILE A 421 13.51 -3.72 25.18
CA ILE A 421 12.50 -3.98 24.14
C ILE A 421 11.18 -4.34 24.81
N SER A 422 10.23 -3.41 24.82
CA SER A 422 8.89 -3.64 25.37
C SER A 422 7.97 -4.35 24.38
N PHE A 423 7.17 -5.30 24.86
CA PHE A 423 6.18 -5.99 24.06
C PHE A 423 4.79 -5.33 24.16
N PRO A 424 4.12 -5.07 23.03
CA PRO A 424 2.77 -4.54 23.05
C PRO A 424 1.73 -5.62 23.42
N VAL A 425 0.56 -5.16 23.87
CA VAL A 425 -0.58 -6.03 24.15
C VAL A 425 -0.97 -6.82 22.89
N GLY A 426 -1.22 -8.12 23.05
CA GLY A 426 -1.54 -9.03 21.95
C GLY A 426 -0.31 -9.62 21.26
N ALA A 427 0.92 -9.19 21.59
CA ALA A 427 2.12 -9.83 21.08
C ALA A 427 2.28 -11.24 21.66
N VAL A 428 2.64 -12.20 20.80
CA VAL A 428 3.01 -13.56 21.16
C VAL A 428 4.52 -13.60 21.32
N ILE A 429 5.00 -13.85 22.53
CA ILE A 429 6.44 -13.92 22.84
C ILE A 429 6.98 -15.26 22.30
N ALA A 430 8.03 -15.18 21.50
CA ALA A 430 8.65 -16.34 20.84
C ALA A 430 9.86 -16.89 21.60
N VAL A 431 10.49 -16.06 22.45
CA VAL A 431 11.69 -16.41 23.22
C VAL A 431 11.38 -16.81 24.66
N ARG A 432 12.33 -17.45 25.33
CA ARG A 432 12.26 -17.82 26.76
C ARG A 432 13.24 -17.00 27.60
N ASP A 433 12.96 -16.88 28.89
CA ASP A 433 13.89 -16.26 29.83
C ASP A 433 15.19 -17.08 29.91
N GLY A 434 16.34 -16.39 29.90
CA GLY A 434 17.66 -17.01 29.86
C GLY A 434 18.09 -17.57 28.50
N GLN A 435 17.26 -17.43 27.45
CA GLN A 435 17.65 -17.86 26.10
C GLN A 435 18.71 -16.93 25.51
N GLN A 436 19.77 -17.50 24.93
CA GLN A 436 20.73 -16.74 24.14
C GLN A 436 20.14 -16.42 22.77
N VAL A 437 20.08 -15.14 22.43
CA VAL A 437 19.57 -14.66 21.14
C VAL A 437 20.67 -14.01 20.32
N SER A 438 20.60 -14.22 19.01
CA SER A 438 21.51 -13.61 18.05
C SER A 438 20.91 -12.36 17.40
N VAL A 439 21.77 -11.55 16.78
CA VAL A 439 21.34 -10.41 15.96
C VAL A 439 20.37 -10.87 14.87
N GLY A 440 19.25 -10.17 14.70
CA GLY A 440 18.24 -10.50 13.69
C GLY A 440 17.26 -11.60 14.10
N GLU A 441 17.27 -12.04 15.37
CA GLU A 441 16.32 -13.03 15.87
C GLU A 441 14.99 -12.40 16.31
N VAL A 442 13.89 -13.13 16.12
CA VAL A 442 12.54 -12.65 16.42
C VAL A 442 12.21 -12.89 17.90
N LEU A 443 12.02 -11.81 18.66
CA LEU A 443 11.66 -11.86 20.08
C LEU A 443 10.17 -12.12 20.30
N ALA A 444 9.32 -11.51 19.48
CA ALA A 444 7.87 -11.67 19.56
C ALA A 444 7.20 -11.44 18.20
N ARG A 445 5.95 -11.89 18.07
CA ARG A 445 5.12 -11.74 16.88
C ARG A 445 3.81 -11.04 17.25
N ILE A 446 3.48 -9.98 16.55
CA ILE A 446 2.21 -9.26 16.71
C ILE A 446 1.25 -9.76 15.63
N PRO A 447 0.16 -10.46 15.99
CA PRO A 447 -0.87 -10.82 15.02
C PRO A 447 -1.45 -9.55 14.39
N GLN A 448 -1.47 -9.51 13.06
CA GLN A 448 -2.16 -8.45 12.32
C GLN A 448 -3.58 -8.89 12.01
N GLU A 449 -4.55 -8.01 12.27
CA GLU A 449 -5.89 -8.21 11.75
C GLU A 449 -5.84 -8.19 10.22
N THR A 450 -6.34 -9.24 9.59
CA THR A 450 -6.50 -9.27 8.14
C THR A 450 -7.35 -8.08 7.72
N SER A 451 -6.78 -7.21 6.88
CA SER A 451 -7.47 -6.04 6.32
C SER A 451 -8.87 -6.44 5.88
N LYS A 452 -9.88 -5.78 6.46
CA LYS A 452 -11.25 -5.83 5.91
C LYS A 452 -11.16 -5.38 4.46
N THR A 453 -11.86 -6.07 3.57
CA THR A 453 -12.02 -5.66 2.17
C THR A 453 -12.63 -4.27 2.15
N ARG A 454 -11.80 -3.24 1.91
CA ARG A 454 -12.28 -1.90 1.62
C ARG A 454 -12.54 -1.88 0.12
N ASP A 455 -13.82 -1.89 -0.25
CA ASP A 455 -14.25 -1.67 -1.63
C ASP A 455 -13.73 -0.31 -2.12
N ILE A 456 -13.44 -0.19 -3.42
CA ILE A 456 -12.92 1.01 -4.11
C ILE A 456 -13.80 2.25 -3.77
N THR A 457 -15.09 2.02 -3.54
CA THR A 457 -16.10 3.03 -3.17
C THR A 457 -16.08 3.47 -1.70
N GLY A 458 -15.44 2.72 -0.80
CA GLY A 458 -15.14 3.16 0.56
C GLY A 458 -14.12 4.32 0.61
N GLY A 459 -13.55 4.68 -0.55
CA GLY A 459 -12.63 5.78 -0.74
C GLY A 459 -13.29 7.16 -0.83
N LEU A 460 -14.56 7.31 -1.22
CA LEU A 460 -15.15 8.65 -1.39
C LEU A 460 -15.15 9.48 -0.09
N PRO A 461 -15.50 8.93 1.09
CA PRO A 461 -15.33 9.66 2.35
C PRO A 461 -13.87 10.08 2.60
N ARG A 462 -12.91 9.23 2.19
CA ARG A 462 -11.49 9.55 2.32
C ARG A 462 -11.07 10.66 1.36
N VAL A 463 -11.58 10.66 0.12
CA VAL A 463 -11.36 11.73 -0.85
C VAL A 463 -11.94 13.04 -0.33
N ALA A 464 -13.14 13.02 0.25
CA ALA A 464 -13.74 14.19 0.89
C ALA A 464 -12.88 14.70 2.06
N GLU A 465 -12.39 13.82 2.94
CA GLU A 465 -11.47 14.21 4.02
C GLU A 465 -10.19 14.89 3.52
N LEU A 466 -9.63 14.41 2.39
CA LEU A 466 -8.46 15.01 1.76
C LEU A 466 -8.76 16.41 1.23
N PHE A 467 -9.89 16.62 0.56
CA PHE A 467 -10.32 17.95 0.08
C PHE A 467 -10.69 18.90 1.23
N GLU A 468 -11.22 18.39 2.33
CA GLU A 468 -11.50 19.18 3.52
C GLU A 468 -10.27 19.46 4.38
N ALA A 469 -9.10 18.92 3.99
CA ALA A 469 -7.85 19.02 4.74
C ALA A 469 -8.02 18.70 6.25
N ARG A 470 -8.93 17.76 6.58
CA ARG A 470 -9.23 17.46 7.98
C ARG A 470 -8.07 16.72 8.61
N SER A 471 -7.62 17.22 9.75
CA SER A 471 -6.70 16.47 10.60
C SER A 471 -7.39 15.18 11.07
N PRO A 472 -6.75 14.00 10.90
CA PRO A 472 -7.29 12.75 11.41
C PRO A 472 -7.52 12.86 12.92
N LYS A 473 -8.67 12.37 13.41
CA LYS A 473 -8.97 12.38 14.85
C LYS A 473 -7.93 11.60 15.65
N ASP A 474 -7.42 10.51 15.06
CA ASP A 474 -6.30 9.73 15.59
C ASP A 474 -5.08 9.89 14.68
N ALA A 475 -4.51 11.09 14.63
CA ALA A 475 -3.32 11.37 13.83
C ALA A 475 -2.10 10.66 14.44
N GLY A 476 -1.37 9.89 13.62
CA GLY A 476 -0.06 9.39 13.99
C GLY A 476 0.92 10.55 14.19
N THR A 477 1.82 10.42 15.16
CA THR A 477 2.89 11.40 15.38
C THR A 477 4.11 10.98 14.57
N LEU A 478 4.60 11.86 13.70
CA LEU A 478 5.81 11.67 12.92
C LEU A 478 7.01 12.30 13.65
N ALA A 479 8.22 11.82 13.36
CA ALA A 479 9.44 12.39 13.92
C ALA A 479 9.75 13.71 13.20
N GLU A 480 9.96 14.81 13.93
CA GLU A 480 10.31 16.10 13.31
C GLU A 480 11.82 16.24 13.04
N VAL A 481 12.61 15.34 13.63
CA VAL A 481 14.08 15.29 13.56
C VAL A 481 14.54 13.87 13.31
N THR A 482 15.68 13.75 12.64
CA THR A 482 16.37 12.47 12.44
C THR A 482 17.23 12.18 13.66
N GLY A 483 17.27 10.94 14.15
CA GLY A 483 18.06 10.62 15.33
C GLY A 483 17.69 9.30 16.00
N THR A 484 18.37 9.02 17.12
CA THR A 484 18.14 7.79 17.91
C THR A 484 17.04 8.02 18.93
N VAL A 485 16.04 7.13 18.93
CA VAL A 485 14.90 7.19 19.85
C VAL A 485 15.27 6.55 21.20
N SER A 486 14.91 7.23 22.28
CA SER A 486 14.92 6.71 23.64
C SER A 486 13.63 7.06 24.37
N PHE A 487 13.29 6.30 25.42
CA PHE A 487 12.12 6.57 26.25
C PHE A 487 12.53 7.16 27.59
N GLY A 488 12.04 8.36 27.89
CA GLY A 488 12.26 9.04 29.16
C GLY A 488 11.27 8.58 30.24
N LYS A 489 11.35 9.22 31.41
CA LYS A 489 10.42 8.97 32.52
C LYS A 489 8.99 9.33 32.14
N ASP A 490 8.07 8.40 32.37
CA ASP A 490 6.65 8.55 32.10
C ASP A 490 6.01 9.67 32.93
N THR A 491 5.12 10.43 32.29
CA THR A 491 4.22 11.39 32.96
C THR A 491 2.83 10.78 33.11
N LYS A 492 1.98 11.34 33.98
CA LYS A 492 0.56 10.93 34.11
C LYS A 492 -0.13 10.98 32.74
N GLY A 493 -0.46 9.81 32.18
CA GLY A 493 -1.22 9.64 30.94
C GLY A 493 -0.44 9.77 29.62
N LYS A 494 0.82 10.22 29.64
CA LYS A 494 1.66 10.39 28.45
C LYS A 494 3.03 9.72 28.64
N GLN A 495 3.50 9.04 27.61
CA GLN A 495 4.84 8.48 27.51
C GLN A 495 5.78 9.55 26.93
N ARG A 496 6.95 9.74 27.51
CA ARG A 496 7.95 10.71 27.02
C ARG A 496 8.90 9.99 26.06
N LEU A 497 8.93 10.41 24.81
CA LEU A 497 9.84 9.93 23.79
C LEU A 497 10.88 11.02 23.53
N VAL A 498 12.16 10.66 23.56
CA VAL A 498 13.29 11.57 23.33
C VAL A 498 14.01 11.13 22.09
N ILE A 499 14.17 12.02 21.11
CA ILE A 499 14.98 11.77 19.91
C ILE A 499 16.27 12.55 20.09
N THR A 500 17.41 11.86 20.04
CA THR A 500 18.73 12.49 20.08
C THR A 500 19.26 12.60 18.66
N ASP A 501 19.44 13.84 18.17
CA ASP A 501 19.97 14.11 16.84
C ASP A 501 21.48 13.82 16.77
N MET A 502 22.07 13.86 15.57
CA MET A 502 23.49 13.67 15.29
C MET A 502 24.38 14.70 16.01
N ASP A 503 23.86 15.92 16.24
CA ASP A 503 24.51 16.97 17.04
C ASP A 503 24.34 16.79 18.56
N ASN A 504 23.83 15.62 18.98
CA ASN A 504 23.60 15.25 20.37
C ASN A 504 22.57 16.15 21.12
N GLN A 505 21.71 16.85 20.37
CA GLN A 505 20.58 17.61 20.91
C GLN A 505 19.38 16.70 21.15
N GLN A 506 18.78 16.82 22.33
CA GLN A 506 17.63 16.02 22.74
C GLN A 506 16.32 16.76 22.45
N HIS A 507 15.48 16.14 21.63
CA HIS A 507 14.13 16.63 21.30
C HIS A 507 13.09 15.75 21.99
N GLU A 508 12.21 16.37 22.77
CA GLU A 508 11.25 15.63 23.60
C GLU A 508 9.82 15.71 23.07
N TYR A 509 9.15 14.56 23.04
CA TYR A 509 7.79 14.40 22.56
C TYR A 509 6.94 13.67 23.60
N LEU A 510 5.74 14.18 23.87
CA LEU A 510 4.81 13.58 24.82
C LEU A 510 3.70 12.85 24.07
N ILE A 511 3.81 11.53 23.98
CA ILE A 511 2.88 10.66 23.25
C ILE A 511 1.83 10.10 24.22
N PRO A 512 0.53 10.21 23.93
CA PRO A 512 -0.52 9.56 24.73
C PRO A 512 -0.31 8.05 24.86
N LYS A 513 -0.47 7.48 26.06
CA LYS A 513 -0.16 6.05 26.34
C LYS A 513 -1.07 5.05 25.61
N ASP A 514 -2.22 5.50 25.13
CA ASP A 514 -3.17 4.77 24.29
C ASP A 514 -2.67 4.59 22.85
N LYS A 515 -1.78 5.47 22.36
CA LYS A 515 -1.19 5.31 21.04
C LYS A 515 -0.12 4.24 21.06
N HIS A 516 -0.21 3.32 20.10
CA HIS A 516 0.81 2.31 19.90
C HIS A 516 2.04 2.94 19.26
N VAL A 517 3.08 3.18 20.06
CA VAL A 517 4.38 3.64 19.56
C VAL A 517 4.98 2.50 18.76
N LEU A 518 5.22 2.76 17.47
CA LEU A 518 5.74 1.72 16.61
C LEU A 518 7.22 1.45 16.93
N VAL A 519 8.01 2.48 17.24
CA VAL A 519 9.48 2.38 17.44
C VAL A 519 9.86 1.82 18.81
N HIS A 520 11.03 1.18 18.89
CA HIS A 520 11.60 0.66 20.13
C HIS A 520 12.80 1.50 20.57
N ASP A 521 13.24 1.30 21.82
CA ASP A 521 14.40 1.99 22.37
C ASP A 521 15.66 1.66 21.57
N GLY A 522 16.45 2.69 21.24
CA GLY A 522 17.66 2.59 20.42
C GLY A 522 17.44 2.54 18.91
N GLN A 523 16.19 2.61 18.42
CA GLN A 523 15.93 2.65 16.99
C GLN A 523 16.21 4.04 16.41
N VAL A 524 16.90 4.10 15.27
CA VAL A 524 17.10 5.35 14.52
C VAL A 524 15.89 5.64 13.65
N VAL A 525 15.40 6.87 13.71
CA VAL A 525 14.30 7.39 12.89
C VAL A 525 14.78 8.54 12.03
N ASN A 526 14.16 8.70 10.86
CA ASN A 526 14.38 9.83 9.98
C ASN A 526 13.18 10.77 10.02
N LYS A 527 13.44 12.05 9.75
CA LYS A 527 12.42 13.08 9.54
C LYS A 527 11.51 12.79 8.34
#